data_AF-A0A945X9H3-F1
#
_entry.id   AF-A0A945X9H3-F1
#
_cell.length_a   1.000
_cell.length_b   1.000
_cell.length_c   1.000
_cell.angle_alpha   90.00
_cell.angle_beta   90.00
_cell.angle_gamma   90.00
#
_symmetry.space_group_name_H-M   'P 1'
#
loop_
_entity.id
_entity.type
_entity.pdbx_description
1 polymer ?
#
loop_
_entity_poly.entity_id
_entity_poly.type
_entity_poly.pdbx_seq_one_letter_code
_entity_poly.pdbx_strand_id
1 'polypeptide(L)' 'MTNDVFPGDPTLRSTAEAMDATDPLAPFRSEFHHGDPEQCYLDGNSLGKLPLATIESVANFVTQEWGSELVG' A
#
# COMPACT_ATOMS: atom_id res chain seq x y z
N MET A 1 -6.57 7.60 -34.10
CA MET A 1 -5.83 6.61 -33.30
C MET A 1 -6.65 6.36 -32.07
N THR A 2 -7.37 5.25 -32.01
CA THR A 2 -8.00 4.79 -30.76
C THR A 2 -6.86 4.47 -29.81
N ASN A 3 -6.78 5.13 -28.66
CA ASN A 3 -5.78 4.79 -27.66
C ASN A 3 -6.17 3.43 -27.08
N ASP A 4 -5.53 2.35 -27.56
CA ASP A 4 -5.69 0.97 -27.08
C ASP A 4 -5.17 0.76 -25.64
N VAL A 5 -4.96 1.85 -24.88
CA VAL A 5 -4.43 1.87 -23.51
C VAL A 5 -5.52 1.58 -22.48
N PHE A 6 -6.76 1.95 -22.78
CA PHE A 6 -7.89 1.83 -21.85
C PHE A 6 -8.92 0.83 -22.38
N PRO A 7 -9.52 -0.01 -21.51
CA PRO A 7 -10.56 -0.95 -21.89
C PRO A 7 -11.91 -0.29 -22.25
N GLY A 8 -12.02 1.04 -22.18
CA GLY A 8 -13.24 1.82 -22.42
C GLY A 8 -12.98 3.33 -22.40
N ASP A 9 -14.03 4.14 -22.24
CA ASP A 9 -13.90 5.59 -22.07
C ASP A 9 -13.15 5.91 -20.76
N PRO A 10 -12.01 6.61 -20.80
CA PRO A 10 -11.17 6.86 -19.62
C PRO A 10 -11.83 7.71 -18.54
N THR A 11 -12.93 8.40 -18.85
CA THR A 11 -13.66 9.23 -17.87
C THR A 11 -14.72 8.47 -17.10
N LEU A 12 -15.01 7.22 -17.48
CA LEU A 12 -16.00 6.38 -16.81
C LEU A 12 -15.39 5.60 -15.64
N ARG A 13 -16.15 5.51 -14.53
CA ARG A 13 -15.81 4.68 -13.37
C ARG A 13 -15.53 3.22 -13.75
N SER A 14 -16.36 2.65 -14.62
CA SER A 14 -16.23 1.25 -15.07
C SER A 14 -14.89 0.96 -15.74
N THR A 15 -14.28 1.97 -16.36
CA THR A 15 -12.95 1.83 -16.98
C THR A 15 -11.87 1.71 -15.91
N ALA A 16 -11.94 2.50 -14.83
CA ALA A 16 -11.02 2.39 -13.70
C ALA A 16 -11.17 1.04 -12.99
N GLU A 17 -12.41 0.59 -12.75
CA GLU A 17 -12.69 -0.72 -12.14
C GLU A 17 -12.13 -1.88 -12.96
N ALA A 18 -12.21 -1.80 -14.30
CA ALA A 18 -11.63 -2.82 -15.19
C ALA A 18 -10.09 -2.83 -15.16
N MET A 19 -9.46 -1.67 -14.99
CA MET A 19 -8.01 -1.56 -14.82
C MET A 19 -7.58 -2.13 -13.47
N ASP A 20 -8.26 -1.78 -12.38
CA ASP A 20 -7.98 -2.32 -11.04
C ASP A 20 -8.10 -3.85 -11.02
N ALA A 21 -9.11 -4.41 -11.71
CA ALA A 21 -9.33 -5.85 -11.78
C ALA A 21 -8.23 -6.61 -12.55
N THR A 22 -7.48 -5.92 -13.40
CA THR A 22 -6.42 -6.51 -14.24
C THR A 22 -5.02 -6.09 -13.82
N ASP A 23 -4.88 -5.30 -12.74
CA ASP A 23 -3.60 -4.83 -12.23
C ASP A 23 -2.81 -5.99 -11.59
N PRO A 24 -1.65 -6.39 -12.16
CA PRO A 24 -0.81 -7.43 -11.57
C PRO A 24 -0.20 -7.00 -10.22
N LEU A 25 -0.22 -5.71 -9.89
CA LEU A 25 0.29 -5.17 -8.63
C LEU A 25 -0.78 -5.04 -7.54
N ALA A 26 -2.06 -5.28 -7.85
CA ALA A 26 -3.16 -5.18 -6.89
C ALA A 26 -2.90 -5.96 -5.58
N PRO A 27 -2.29 -7.17 -5.58
CA PRO A 27 -1.98 -7.89 -4.35
C PRO A 27 -1.06 -7.13 -3.39
N PHE A 28 -0.11 -6.32 -3.88
CA PHE A 28 0.82 -5.59 -3.01
C PHE A 28 0.11 -4.55 -2.13
N ARG A 29 -1.11 -4.12 -2.49
CA ARG A 29 -1.90 -3.21 -1.66
C ARG A 29 -2.15 -3.79 -0.26
N SER A 30 -2.28 -5.11 -0.11
CA SER A 30 -2.52 -5.75 1.19
C SER A 30 -1.30 -5.73 2.12
N GLU A 31 -0.11 -5.45 1.60
CA GLU A 31 1.14 -5.38 2.39
C GLU A 31 1.26 -4.08 3.22
N PHE A 32 0.30 -3.17 3.10
CA PHE A 32 0.32 -1.86 3.75
C PHE A 32 -0.81 -1.70 4.76
N HIS A 33 -0.55 -0.92 5.81
CA HIS A 33 -1.57 -0.55 6.80
C HIS A 33 -2.56 0.47 6.23
N HIS A 34 -3.87 0.18 6.30
CA HIS A 34 -4.96 1.07 5.88
C HIS A 34 -5.77 1.48 7.10
N GLY A 35 -5.44 2.63 7.71
CA GLY A 35 -6.11 3.11 8.92
C GLY A 35 -7.54 3.59 8.67
N ASP A 36 -7.76 4.32 7.58
CA ASP A 36 -9.07 4.76 7.12
C ASP A 36 -9.38 4.09 5.77
N PRO A 37 -10.46 3.29 5.66
CA PRO A 37 -10.83 2.60 4.43
C PRO A 37 -11.32 3.55 3.31
N GLU A 38 -11.79 4.75 3.64
CA GLU A 38 -12.29 5.73 2.65
C GLU A 38 -11.18 6.67 2.14
N GLN A 39 -10.02 6.66 2.78
CA GLN A 39 -8.92 7.56 2.43
C GLN A 39 -8.25 7.18 1.10
N CYS A 40 -8.24 8.14 0.17
CA CYS A 40 -7.39 8.11 -1.02
C CYS A 40 -6.07 8.85 -0.72
N TYR A 41 -5.00 8.12 -0.39
CA TYR A 41 -3.71 8.71 -0.03
C TYR A 41 -2.83 8.93 -1.26
N LEU A 42 -2.62 10.21 -1.63
CA LEU A 42 -1.94 10.62 -2.86
C LEU A 42 -0.59 11.33 -2.65
N ASP A 43 -0.09 11.40 -1.41
CA ASP A 43 1.18 12.07 -1.05
C ASP A 43 2.29 11.07 -0.64
N GLY A 44 2.25 9.86 -1.21
CA GLY A 44 3.22 8.79 -0.93
C GLY A 44 4.66 9.13 -1.34
N ASN A 45 4.84 10.16 -2.16
CA ASN A 45 6.15 10.72 -2.53
C ASN A 45 6.81 11.48 -1.38
N SER A 46 6.03 12.03 -0.45
CA SER A 46 6.53 12.75 0.72
C SER A 46 6.73 11.79 1.89
N LEU A 47 5.68 11.03 2.21
CA LEU A 47 5.71 10.01 3.27
C LEU A 47 5.18 8.69 2.72
N GLY A 48 6.05 7.69 2.61
CA GLY A 48 5.64 6.35 2.19
C GLY A 48 4.60 5.76 3.14
N LYS A 49 3.60 5.06 2.59
CA LYS A 49 2.60 4.35 3.39
C LYS A 49 3.27 3.25 4.21
N LEU A 50 2.83 3.06 5.46
CA LEU A 50 3.42 2.10 6.39
C LEU A 50 3.24 0.64 5.90
N PRO A 51 4.31 -0.10 5.60
CA PRO A 51 4.25 -1.54 5.35
C PRO A 51 3.95 -2.31 6.65
N LEU A 52 3.18 -3.40 6.56
CA LEU A 52 2.87 -4.25 7.72
C LEU A 52 4.12 -4.91 8.30
N ALA A 53 5.07 -5.33 7.45
CA ALA A 53 6.35 -5.91 7.89
C ALA A 53 7.19 -4.94 8.75
N THR A 54 7.05 -3.63 8.55
CA THR A 54 7.73 -2.62 9.38
C THR A 54 7.19 -2.64 10.81
N ILE A 55 5.88 -2.86 10.99
CA ILE A 55 5.26 -2.96 12.32
C ILE A 55 5.86 -4.13 13.09
N GLU A 56 5.92 -5.30 12.46
CA GLU A 56 6.49 -6.51 13.05
C GLU A 56 7.97 -6.32 13.40
N SER A 57 8.75 -5.79 12.47
CA SER A 57 10.19 -5.58 12.65
C SER A 57 10.49 -4.63 13.82
N VAL A 58 9.76 -3.53 13.94
CA VAL A 58 9.93 -2.56 15.03
C VAL A 58 9.45 -3.16 16.37
N ALA A 59 8.35 -3.89 16.38
CA ALA A 59 7.86 -4.56 17.59
C ALA A 59 8.86 -5.61 18.12
N ASN A 60 9.45 -6.40 17.22
CA ASN A 60 10.49 -7.38 17.57
C ASN A 60 11.74 -6.69 18.10
N PHE A 61 12.23 -5.63 17.42
CA PHE A 61 13.38 -4.87 17.87
C PHE A 61 13.20 -4.33 19.31
N VAL A 62 12.06 -3.69 19.58
CA VAL A 62 11.79 -3.10 20.91
C VAL A 62 11.71 -4.17 22.00
N THR A 63 11.04 -5.30 21.71
CA THR A 63 10.75 -6.30 22.75
C THR A 63 11.86 -7.34 22.94
N GLN A 64 12.49 -7.78 21.86
CA GLN A 64 13.45 -8.89 21.88
C GLN A 64 14.90 -8.43 21.90
N GLU A 65 15.22 -7.29 21.29
CA GLU A 65 16.60 -6.80 21.22
C GLU A 65 16.83 -5.78 22.34
N TRP A 66 16.13 -4.64 22.29
CA TRP A 66 16.38 -3.57 23.26
C TRP A 66 15.91 -3.91 24.68
N GLY A 67 14.75 -4.55 24.81
CA GLY A 67 14.20 -4.94 26.11
C GLY A 67 15.00 -6.03 26.84
N SER A 68 15.82 -6.82 26.11
CA SER A 68 16.58 -7.94 26.68
C SER A 68 18.05 -7.59 26.93
N GLU A 69 18.66 -6.72 26.10
CA GLU A 69 20.03 -6.24 26.26
C GLU A 69 20.08 -4.98 27.15
N LEU A 70 19.63 -5.13 28.40
CA LEU A 70 19.85 -4.08 29.40
C LEU A 70 21.34 -4.04 29.75
N VAL A 71 22.00 -2.91 29.46
CA VAL A 71 23.35 -2.63 29.95
C VAL A 71 23.30 -2.52 31.47
N GLY A 72 23.94 -3.47 32.15
CA GLY A 72 24.20 -3.49 33.58
C GLY A 72 25.69 -3.53 33.87
#